data_AF-A0A7V9SC40-F1
#
_entry.id   AF-A0A7V9SC40-F1
#
_cell.length_a   1.000
_cell.length_b   1.000
_cell.length_c   1.000
_cell.angle_alpha   90.00
_cell.angle_beta   90.00
_cell.angle_gamma   90.00
#
_symmetry.space_group_name_H-M   'P 1'
#
loop_
_entity.id
_entity.type
_entity.pdbx_description
1 polymer ?
#
loop_
_entity_poly.entity_id
_entity_poly.type
_entity_poly.pdbx_seq_one_letter_code
_entity_poly.pdbx_strand_id
1 'polypeptide(L)'
;MLALFRFPPLHAGGVDPTGWLWSDWNVEPTIAIGLLALVSGYLFVTRRMTVGSQKASFIAGAVVLFVALGPPLDDWSDHYLLLAHMAQHLLLVMLAAPLLLYGTPAWLLEPLTRNRVTDRIGYWLTRPVVAFGLANAVFVLWHVPVLYEMALRSQPIHVLEHGTMLATALLAWWPILGPLPRWPRLALPLHSLYFFAMTVPGSAIGAFITFADPGLYQPYDTAQRIFGIDLATDQQLAGLLMWVAVSAIYLLLITFSFFRWASREEAADKAQETEQEAVRLQRAQAAVAAVAADPGVRATR
;
A
#
# COMPACT_ATOMS: atom_id res chain seq x y z
N MET A 1 38.79 2.10 30.03
CA MET A 1 37.53 1.44 30.44
C MET A 1 36.35 1.96 29.61
N LEU A 2 36.46 1.90 28.27
CA LEU A 2 35.44 2.32 27.29
C LEU A 2 35.50 1.34 26.11
N ALA A 3 35.21 0.08 26.39
CA ALA A 3 35.19 -1.02 25.42
C ALA A 3 33.91 -1.86 25.60
N LEU A 4 32.77 -1.19 25.74
CA LEU A 4 31.44 -1.80 25.78
C LEU A 4 30.59 -1.04 24.76
N PHE A 5 29.94 -1.78 23.86
CA PHE A 5 29.28 -1.34 22.62
C PHE A 5 30.19 -1.25 21.37
N ARG A 6 30.97 -2.29 21.12
CA ARG A 6 31.19 -2.72 19.73
C ARG A 6 29.95 -3.51 19.33
N PHE A 7 29.05 -2.88 18.58
CA PHE A 7 28.08 -3.65 17.80
C PHE A 7 28.89 -4.52 16.82
N PRO A 8 28.60 -5.83 16.68
CA PRO A 8 29.15 -6.58 15.57
C PRO A 8 28.81 -5.85 14.26
N PRO A 9 29.66 -5.90 13.23
CA PRO A 9 29.31 -5.31 11.94
C PRO A 9 27.99 -5.93 11.48
N LEU A 10 26.91 -5.15 11.58
CA LEU A 10 25.59 -5.47 11.05
C LEU A 10 25.72 -5.27 9.54
N HIS A 11 26.01 -6.38 8.86
CA HIS A 11 26.13 -6.54 7.41
C HIS A 11 26.98 -5.50 6.68
N ALA A 12 28.29 -5.74 6.73
CA ALA A 12 29.24 -5.27 5.74
C ALA A 12 30.01 -6.49 5.23
N GLY A 13 29.57 -7.10 4.12
CA GLY A 13 30.29 -8.20 3.47
C GLY A 13 30.52 -9.44 4.33
N GLY A 14 29.45 -9.95 4.97
CA GLY A 14 29.47 -11.23 5.68
C GLY A 14 29.57 -12.43 4.73
N VAL A 15 29.92 -13.60 5.28
CA VAL A 15 29.81 -14.88 4.58
C VAL A 15 28.35 -15.11 4.21
N ASP A 16 28.09 -15.52 2.97
CA ASP A 16 26.74 -15.82 2.50
C ASP A 16 26.03 -16.82 3.46
N PRO A 17 24.76 -16.60 3.83
CA PRO A 17 24.02 -17.47 4.76
C PRO A 17 23.98 -18.94 4.31
N THR A 18 24.67 -19.83 5.01
CA THR A 18 24.78 -21.26 4.60
C THR A 18 23.79 -22.18 5.33
N GLY A 19 22.95 -21.63 6.21
CA GLY A 19 21.97 -22.39 6.98
C GLY A 19 20.86 -23.06 6.14
N TRP A 20 19.92 -23.69 6.84
CA TRP A 20 18.79 -24.35 6.18
C TRP A 20 18.03 -23.33 5.32
N LEU A 21 17.81 -23.69 4.05
CA LEU A 21 17.16 -22.82 3.07
C LEU A 21 17.99 -21.58 2.68
N TRP A 22 19.32 -21.67 2.75
CA TRP A 22 20.27 -20.57 2.45
C TRP A 22 19.96 -19.32 3.28
N SER A 23 19.65 -19.58 4.56
CA SER A 23 19.32 -18.55 5.55
C SER A 23 19.83 -18.99 6.91
N ASP A 24 20.37 -18.04 7.66
CA ASP A 24 20.83 -18.27 9.02
C ASP A 24 19.70 -18.05 10.05
N TRP A 25 18.50 -17.67 9.58
CA TRP A 25 17.31 -17.42 10.41
C TRP A 25 17.54 -16.40 11.53
N ASN A 26 18.48 -15.49 11.31
CA ASN A 26 18.81 -14.41 12.23
C ASN A 26 18.05 -13.14 11.84
N VAL A 27 17.07 -12.76 12.66
CA VAL A 27 16.36 -11.49 12.46
C VAL A 27 17.26 -10.34 12.91
N GLU A 28 17.41 -9.31 12.07
CA GLU A 28 18.18 -8.13 12.45
C GLU A 28 17.57 -7.48 13.71
N PRO A 29 18.38 -7.18 14.75
CA PRO A 29 17.86 -6.64 16.00
C PRO A 29 17.05 -5.35 15.84
N THR A 30 17.42 -4.49 14.89
CA THR A 30 16.72 -3.24 14.58
C THR A 30 15.30 -3.50 14.09
N ILE A 31 15.13 -4.48 13.20
CA ILE A 31 13.85 -4.90 12.63
C ILE A 31 12.99 -5.56 13.72
N ALA A 32 13.57 -6.48 14.51
CA ALA A 32 12.88 -7.13 15.61
C ALA A 32 12.38 -6.11 16.65
N ILE A 33 13.23 -5.19 17.09
CA ILE A 33 12.88 -4.14 18.06
C ILE A 33 11.82 -3.20 17.46
N GLY A 34 11.97 -2.79 16.20
CA GLY A 34 11.04 -1.91 15.50
C GLY A 34 9.64 -2.52 15.39
N LEU A 35 9.55 -3.78 14.95
CA LEU A 35 8.28 -4.51 14.85
C LEU A 35 7.64 -4.78 16.21
N LEU A 36 8.44 -5.19 17.19
CA LEU A 36 7.96 -5.38 18.56
C LEU A 36 7.41 -4.07 19.13
N ALA A 37 8.11 -2.95 18.97
CA ALA A 37 7.65 -1.64 19.41
C ALA A 37 6.36 -1.21 18.68
N LEU A 38 6.29 -1.40 17.36
CA LEU A 38 5.12 -1.08 16.54
C LEU A 38 3.88 -1.87 16.99
N VAL A 39 3.99 -3.18 17.12
CA VAL A 39 2.89 -4.08 17.47
C VAL A 39 2.48 -3.88 18.93
N SER A 40 3.43 -3.87 19.87
CA SER A 40 3.13 -3.70 21.30
C SER A 40 2.54 -2.32 21.59
N GLY A 41 3.07 -1.25 20.96
CA GLY A 41 2.52 0.09 21.05
C GLY A 41 1.08 0.15 20.52
N TYR A 42 0.83 -0.42 19.34
CA TYR A 42 -0.51 -0.48 18.76
C TYR A 42 -1.49 -1.25 19.66
N LEU A 43 -1.11 -2.45 20.14
CA LEU A 43 -1.96 -3.26 21.01
C LEU A 43 -2.22 -2.60 22.36
N PHE A 44 -1.22 -1.95 22.94
CA PHE A 44 -1.37 -1.20 24.19
C PHE A 44 -2.37 -0.05 24.05
N VAL A 45 -2.24 0.73 22.98
CA VAL A 45 -3.09 1.90 22.71
C VAL A 45 -4.52 1.47 22.32
N THR A 46 -4.67 0.34 21.62
CA THR A 46 -5.98 -0.17 21.18
C THR A 46 -6.61 -1.20 22.12
N ARG A 47 -6.01 -1.49 23.29
CA ARG A 47 -6.44 -2.57 24.21
C ARG A 47 -7.91 -2.52 24.63
N ARG A 48 -8.50 -1.32 24.72
CA ARG A 48 -9.90 -1.11 25.14
C ARG A 48 -10.90 -1.01 23.98
N MET A 49 -10.45 -1.23 22.74
CA MET A 49 -11.30 -1.10 21.55
C MET A 49 -11.92 -2.42 21.09
N THR A 50 -13.14 -2.34 20.54
CA THR A 50 -13.92 -3.45 19.96
C THR A 50 -13.70 -3.67 18.45
N VAL A 51 -12.81 -2.91 17.80
CA VAL A 51 -12.55 -3.02 16.34
C VAL A 51 -11.67 -4.23 15.99
N GLY A 52 -12.27 -5.42 15.99
CA GLY A 52 -11.58 -6.68 15.69
C GLY A 52 -10.97 -6.72 14.28
N SER A 53 -11.68 -6.25 13.25
CA SER A 53 -11.19 -6.28 11.86
C SER A 53 -10.02 -5.33 11.60
N GLN A 54 -10.03 -4.12 12.19
CA GLN A 54 -8.91 -3.19 12.07
C GLN A 54 -7.66 -3.72 12.79
N LYS A 55 -7.82 -4.27 13.99
CA LYS A 55 -6.72 -4.92 14.70
C LYS A 55 -6.15 -6.09 13.90
N ALA A 56 -7.00 -6.96 13.37
CA ALA A 56 -6.57 -8.08 12.53
C ALA A 56 -5.79 -7.59 11.30
N SER A 57 -6.28 -6.54 10.62
CA SER A 57 -5.58 -5.94 9.48
C SER A 57 -4.22 -5.35 9.86
N PHE A 58 -4.14 -4.61 10.97
CA PHE A 58 -2.87 -4.02 11.41
C PHE A 58 -1.84 -5.10 11.75
N ILE A 59 -2.26 -6.13 12.48
CA ILE A 59 -1.40 -7.27 12.82
C ILE A 59 -1.00 -8.05 11.57
N ALA A 60 -1.91 -8.26 10.62
CA ALA A 60 -1.57 -8.86 9.33
C ALA A 60 -0.53 -8.02 8.57
N GLY A 61 -0.68 -6.69 8.55
CA GLY A 61 0.31 -5.78 7.97
C GLY A 61 1.68 -5.87 8.65
N ALA A 62 1.72 -5.98 9.98
CA ALA A 62 2.96 -6.16 10.74
C ALA A 62 3.60 -7.54 10.48
N VAL A 63 2.80 -8.60 10.31
CA VAL A 63 3.30 -9.92 9.90
C VAL A 63 3.87 -9.85 8.49
N VAL A 64 3.22 -9.15 7.56
CA VAL A 64 3.77 -8.94 6.21
C VAL A 64 5.09 -8.17 6.26
N LEU A 65 5.21 -7.14 7.10
CA LEU A 65 6.49 -6.45 7.32
C LEU A 65 7.56 -7.41 7.84
N PHE A 66 7.23 -8.28 8.80
CA PHE A 66 8.17 -9.27 9.32
C PHE A 66 8.61 -10.27 8.25
N VAL A 67 7.68 -10.75 7.42
CA VAL A 67 8.01 -11.66 6.33
C VAL A 67 8.86 -10.96 5.26
N ALA A 68 8.55 -9.70 4.95
CA ALA A 68 9.30 -8.91 3.98
C ALA A 68 10.74 -8.65 4.45
N LEU A 69 10.90 -8.19 5.70
CA LEU A 69 12.17 -7.71 6.25
C LEU A 69 12.88 -8.76 7.14
N GLY A 70 12.47 -10.02 7.05
CA GLY A 70 12.99 -11.08 7.91
C GLY A 70 13.47 -12.28 7.10
N PRO A 71 14.29 -13.15 7.72
CA PRO A 71 14.72 -14.37 7.08
C PRO A 71 13.53 -15.31 6.81
N PRO A 72 13.58 -16.10 5.73
CA PRO A 72 14.70 -16.25 4.81
C PRO A 72 14.68 -15.22 3.66
N LEU A 73 13.62 -14.41 3.55
CA LEU A 73 13.42 -13.54 2.39
C LEU A 73 14.44 -12.39 2.35
N ASP A 74 14.79 -11.84 3.52
CA ASP A 74 15.85 -10.83 3.67
C ASP A 74 17.21 -11.40 3.24
N ASP A 75 17.58 -12.57 3.76
CA ASP A 75 18.80 -13.28 3.36
C ASP A 75 18.84 -13.57 1.85
N TRP A 76 17.72 -14.00 1.26
CA TRP A 76 17.61 -14.23 -0.18
C TRP A 76 17.78 -12.94 -0.98
N SER A 77 17.19 -11.85 -0.52
CA SER A 77 17.24 -10.55 -1.16
C SER A 77 18.65 -9.97 -1.19
N ASP A 78 19.33 -9.99 -0.04
CA ASP A 78 20.61 -9.29 0.15
C ASP A 78 21.78 -10.04 -0.48
N HIS A 79 21.70 -11.37 -0.54
CA HIS A 79 22.84 -12.21 -0.91
C HIS A 79 22.68 -12.96 -2.23
N TYR A 80 21.45 -13.23 -2.68
CA TYR A 80 21.25 -14.27 -3.69
C TYR A 80 20.41 -13.87 -4.90
N LEU A 81 19.23 -13.26 -4.71
CA LEU A 81 18.20 -13.15 -5.73
C LEU A 81 17.62 -11.73 -5.81
N LEU A 82 17.71 -11.14 -7.01
CA LEU A 82 16.99 -9.92 -7.35
C LEU A 82 15.48 -10.14 -7.25
N LEU A 83 14.98 -11.33 -7.59
CA LEU A 83 13.58 -11.69 -7.45
C LEU A 83 13.10 -11.57 -5.99
N ALA A 84 13.91 -12.01 -5.04
CA ALA A 84 13.58 -11.93 -3.61
C ALA A 84 13.53 -10.47 -3.15
N HIS A 85 14.47 -9.65 -3.60
CA HIS A 85 14.47 -8.21 -3.33
C HIS A 85 13.22 -7.51 -3.87
N MET A 86 12.83 -7.80 -5.12
CA MET A 86 11.59 -7.26 -5.68
C MET A 86 10.34 -7.78 -4.97
N ALA A 87 10.38 -8.99 -4.42
CA ALA A 87 9.32 -9.50 -3.57
C ALA A 87 9.23 -8.73 -2.24
N GLN A 88 10.36 -8.32 -1.62
CA GLN A 88 10.33 -7.44 -0.45
C GLN A 88 9.61 -6.12 -0.78
N HIS A 89 10.03 -5.44 -1.85
CA HIS A 89 9.40 -4.19 -2.30
C HIS A 89 7.89 -4.35 -2.55
N LEU A 90 7.48 -5.43 -3.23
CA LEU A 90 6.06 -5.72 -3.46
C LEU A 90 5.29 -5.90 -2.15
N LEU A 91 5.81 -6.73 -1.22
CA LEU A 91 5.16 -6.97 0.07
C LEU A 91 5.02 -5.68 0.90
N LEU A 92 6.05 -4.84 0.92
CA LEU A 92 6.03 -3.55 1.62
C LEU A 92 4.96 -2.61 1.04
N VAL A 93 4.97 -2.43 -0.28
CA VAL A 93 4.16 -1.41 -0.96
C VAL A 93 2.71 -1.86 -1.17
N MET A 94 2.50 -3.11 -1.58
CA MET A 94 1.17 -3.60 -2.00
C MET A 94 0.38 -4.29 -0.88
N LEU A 95 1.05 -4.79 0.16
CA LEU A 95 0.39 -5.54 1.23
C LEU A 95 0.53 -4.84 2.59
N ALA A 96 1.76 -4.62 3.07
CA ALA A 96 1.98 -4.05 4.40
C ALA A 96 1.38 -2.64 4.52
N ALA A 97 1.71 -1.73 3.60
CA ALA A 97 1.21 -0.35 3.64
C ALA A 97 -0.34 -0.25 3.72
N PRO A 98 -1.14 -0.85 2.82
CA PRO A 98 -2.60 -0.75 2.90
C PRO A 98 -3.17 -1.47 4.14
N LEU A 99 -2.60 -2.60 4.57
CA LEU A 99 -3.06 -3.32 5.76
C LEU A 99 -2.83 -2.53 7.04
N LEU A 100 -1.66 -1.91 7.19
CA LEU A 100 -1.32 -1.04 8.31
C LEU A 100 -2.19 0.21 8.31
N LEU A 101 -2.38 0.84 7.14
CA LEU A 101 -3.19 2.04 7.01
C LEU A 101 -4.67 1.77 7.34
N TYR A 102 -5.26 0.72 6.79
CA TYR A 102 -6.65 0.33 7.09
C TYR A 102 -6.82 -0.10 8.56
N GLY A 103 -5.83 -0.78 9.11
CA GLY A 103 -5.81 -1.21 10.50
C GLY A 103 -5.62 -0.06 11.50
N THR A 104 -5.25 1.13 11.03
CA THR A 104 -5.05 2.31 11.88
C THR A 104 -6.35 3.11 12.04
N PRO A 105 -6.93 3.19 13.26
CA PRO A 105 -8.16 3.94 13.47
C PRO A 105 -7.92 5.45 13.42
N ALA A 106 -8.92 6.20 12.94
CA ALA A 106 -8.81 7.65 12.71
C ALA A 106 -8.33 8.42 13.94
N TRP A 107 -8.88 8.13 15.12
CA TRP A 107 -8.54 8.80 16.37
C TRP A 107 -7.07 8.68 16.77
N LEU A 108 -6.36 7.65 16.30
CA LEU A 108 -4.93 7.49 16.56
C LEU A 108 -4.10 8.55 15.80
N LEU A 109 -4.59 8.94 14.62
CA LEU A 109 -3.94 9.92 13.75
C LEU A 109 -4.56 11.33 13.90
N GLU A 110 -5.74 11.46 14.52
CA GLU A 110 -6.42 12.74 14.78
C GLU A 110 -5.53 13.79 15.46
N PRO A 111 -4.63 13.44 16.42
CA PRO A 111 -3.69 14.40 17.00
C PRO A 111 -2.82 15.12 15.95
N LEU A 112 -2.50 14.48 14.83
CA LEU A 112 -1.75 15.09 13.72
C LEU A 112 -2.50 16.24 13.06
N THR A 113 -3.83 16.27 13.18
CA THR A 113 -4.68 17.33 12.61
C THR A 113 -4.87 18.51 13.57
N ARG A 114 -4.47 18.38 14.85
CA ARG A 114 -4.63 19.44 15.86
C ARG A 114 -3.57 20.55 15.71
N ASN A 115 -2.36 20.20 15.29
CA ASN A 115 -1.32 21.16 14.99
C ASN A 115 -1.43 21.62 13.52
N ARG A 116 -1.44 22.94 13.29
CA ARG A 116 -1.61 23.54 11.96
C ARG A 116 -0.51 23.15 10.97
N VAL A 117 0.72 22.93 11.44
CA VAL A 117 1.87 22.58 10.58
C VAL A 117 1.72 21.14 10.10
N THR A 118 1.53 20.20 11.02
CA THR A 118 1.36 18.77 10.69
C THR A 118 0.10 18.53 9.87
N ASP A 119 -0.99 19.24 10.16
CA ASP A 119 -2.22 19.15 9.38
C ASP A 119 -2.03 19.63 7.95
N ARG A 120 -1.36 20.78 7.75
CA ARG A 120 -1.07 21.31 6.41
C ARG A 120 -0.17 20.39 5.61
N ILE A 121 0.89 19.89 6.23
CA ILE A 121 1.84 18.96 5.60
C ILE A 121 1.12 17.66 5.23
N GLY A 122 0.41 17.05 6.18
CA GLY A 122 -0.32 15.81 5.96
C GLY A 122 -1.39 15.96 4.87
N TYR A 123 -2.18 17.04 4.92
CA TYR A 123 -3.16 17.36 3.88
C TYR A 123 -2.53 17.49 2.50
N TRP A 124 -1.37 18.16 2.38
CA TRP A 124 -0.69 18.35 1.10
C TRP A 124 -0.08 17.05 0.56
N LEU A 125 0.63 16.29 1.40
CA LEU A 125 1.29 15.04 1.04
C LEU A 125 0.31 13.95 0.61
N THR A 126 -0.90 13.96 1.18
CA THR A 126 -1.94 12.95 0.90
C THR A 126 -2.88 13.34 -0.25
N ARG A 127 -2.63 14.48 -0.92
CA ARG A 127 -3.32 14.79 -2.18
C ARG A 127 -2.98 13.71 -3.22
N PRO A 128 -3.96 13.17 -3.97
CA PRO A 128 -3.74 12.05 -4.89
C PRO A 128 -2.55 12.24 -5.83
N VAL A 129 -2.43 13.40 -6.47
CA VAL A 129 -1.33 13.69 -7.42
C VAL A 129 0.03 13.79 -6.72
N VAL A 130 0.07 14.36 -5.52
CA VAL A 130 1.32 14.51 -4.74
C VAL A 130 1.77 13.14 -4.22
N ALA A 131 0.85 12.37 -3.63
CA ALA A 131 1.09 11.03 -3.15
C ALA A 131 1.58 10.10 -4.29
N PHE A 132 0.90 10.15 -5.45
CA PHE A 132 1.31 9.47 -6.67
C PHE A 132 2.73 9.87 -7.09
N GLY A 133 3.00 11.18 -7.19
CA GLY A 133 4.29 11.69 -7.64
C GLY A 133 5.43 11.28 -6.70
N LEU A 134 5.23 11.38 -5.39
CA LEU A 134 6.23 11.02 -4.38
C LEU A 134 6.54 9.52 -4.38
N ALA A 135 5.50 8.67 -4.38
CA ALA A 135 5.69 7.22 -4.40
C ALA A 135 6.41 6.75 -5.66
N ASN A 136 6.01 7.26 -6.82
CA ASN A 136 6.66 6.88 -8.08
C ASN A 136 8.06 7.49 -8.22
N ALA A 137 8.32 8.68 -7.68
CA ALA A 137 9.66 9.25 -7.65
C ALA A 137 10.61 8.41 -6.79
N VAL A 138 10.19 8.03 -5.57
CA VAL A 138 10.97 7.14 -4.70
C VAL A 138 11.17 5.77 -5.35
N PHE A 139 10.11 5.21 -5.94
CA PHE A 139 10.20 3.95 -6.67
C PHE A 139 11.22 4.01 -7.81
N VAL A 140 11.14 5.00 -8.70
CA VAL A 140 12.10 5.14 -9.81
C VAL A 140 13.52 5.35 -9.29
N LEU A 141 13.69 6.19 -8.26
CA LEU A 141 14.99 6.54 -7.71
C LEU A 141 15.76 5.30 -7.22
N TRP A 142 15.09 4.43 -6.48
CA TRP A 142 15.72 3.23 -5.91
C TRP A 142 16.02 2.13 -6.94
N HIS A 143 15.35 2.14 -8.09
CA HIS A 143 15.67 1.23 -9.19
C HIS A 143 16.75 1.76 -10.14
N VAL A 144 17.38 2.90 -9.82
CA VAL A 144 18.59 3.35 -10.53
C VAL A 144 19.77 2.49 -10.06
N PRO A 145 20.53 1.83 -10.96
CA PRO A 145 21.57 0.88 -10.58
C PRO A 145 22.56 1.39 -9.53
N VAL A 146 23.02 2.63 -9.65
CA VAL A 146 23.97 3.22 -8.69
C VAL A 146 23.40 3.28 -7.27
N LEU A 147 22.14 3.69 -7.12
CA LEU A 147 21.50 3.80 -5.79
C LEU A 147 21.13 2.44 -5.23
N TYR A 148 20.67 1.54 -6.11
CA TYR A 148 20.40 0.16 -5.80
C TYR A 148 21.64 -0.55 -5.23
N GLU A 149 22.79 -0.43 -5.91
CA GLU A 149 24.05 -0.98 -5.43
C GLU A 149 24.51 -0.36 -4.10
N MET A 150 24.27 0.93 -3.91
CA MET A 150 24.59 1.61 -2.65
C MET A 150 23.74 1.08 -1.50
N ALA A 151 22.47 0.75 -1.75
CA ALA A 151 21.59 0.16 -0.74
C ALA A 151 22.12 -1.22 -0.31
N LEU A 152 22.35 -2.13 -1.25
CA LEU A 152 22.83 -3.48 -0.95
C LEU A 152 24.22 -3.53 -0.29
N ARG A 153 25.06 -2.50 -0.49
CA ARG A 153 26.39 -2.42 0.14
C ARG A 153 26.40 -1.76 1.52
N SER A 154 25.32 -1.10 1.92
CA SER A 154 25.29 -0.27 3.12
C SER A 154 23.95 -0.38 3.85
N GLN A 155 23.94 -1.07 4.99
CA GLN A 155 22.74 -1.27 5.80
C GLN A 155 21.94 0.02 6.09
N PRO A 156 22.55 1.16 6.47
CA PRO A 156 21.77 2.39 6.67
C PRO A 156 21.05 2.90 5.41
N ILE A 157 21.60 2.64 4.22
CA ILE A 157 21.00 3.04 2.94
C ILE A 157 19.89 2.06 2.58
N HIS A 158 20.10 0.76 2.80
CA HIS A 158 19.05 -0.26 2.61
C HIS A 158 17.82 0.01 3.51
N VAL A 159 18.06 0.35 4.78
CA VAL A 159 16.98 0.77 5.70
C VAL A 159 16.29 2.05 5.21
N LEU A 160 17.04 2.99 4.65
CA LEU A 160 16.48 4.22 4.08
C LEU A 160 15.62 3.94 2.84
N GLU A 161 16.06 3.03 1.97
CA GLU A 161 15.30 2.55 0.82
C GLU A 161 13.95 1.99 1.24
N HIS A 162 13.96 0.92 2.04
CA HIS A 162 12.75 0.28 2.55
C HIS A 162 11.86 1.27 3.34
N GLY A 163 12.47 2.12 4.17
CA GLY A 163 11.75 3.12 4.95
C GLY A 163 11.04 4.17 4.08
N THR A 164 11.70 4.69 3.05
CA THR A 164 11.11 5.67 2.14
C THR A 164 10.07 5.04 1.21
N MET A 165 10.27 3.79 0.78
CA MET A 165 9.27 3.03 0.03
C MET A 165 8.00 2.80 0.86
N LEU A 166 8.13 2.32 2.10
CA LEU A 166 6.97 2.10 2.97
C LEU A 166 6.25 3.42 3.29
N ALA A 167 7.01 4.48 3.60
CA ALA A 167 6.43 5.79 3.90
C ALA A 167 5.66 6.37 2.71
N THR A 168 6.22 6.31 1.51
CA THR A 168 5.54 6.83 0.32
C THR A 168 4.42 5.90 -0.16
N ALA A 169 4.49 4.59 0.09
CA ALA A 169 3.39 3.66 -0.12
C ALA A 169 2.19 4.01 0.78
N LEU A 170 2.41 4.30 2.06
CA LEU A 170 1.35 4.76 2.97
C LEU A 170 0.68 6.04 2.43
N LEU A 171 1.46 6.97 1.87
CA LEU A 171 0.92 8.15 1.20
C LEU A 171 0.12 7.79 -0.04
N ALA A 172 0.63 6.91 -0.91
CA ALA A 172 -0.04 6.49 -2.15
C ALA A 172 -1.37 5.77 -1.90
N TRP A 173 -1.48 5.01 -0.81
CA TRP A 173 -2.72 4.36 -0.38
C TRP A 173 -3.68 5.30 0.36
N TRP A 174 -3.20 6.46 0.83
CA TRP A 174 -3.99 7.40 1.62
C TRP A 174 -5.25 7.93 0.92
N PRO A 175 -5.22 8.36 -0.35
CA PRO A 175 -6.44 8.83 -1.04
C PRO A 175 -7.55 7.78 -1.08
N ILE A 176 -7.21 6.50 -1.00
CA ILE A 176 -8.15 5.37 -1.07
C ILE A 176 -8.62 4.97 0.34
N LEU A 177 -7.67 4.68 1.23
CA LEU A 177 -7.92 4.03 2.52
C LEU A 177 -7.78 4.96 3.73
N GLY A 178 -7.32 6.19 3.53
CA GLY A 178 -7.01 7.16 4.58
C GLY A 178 -8.11 7.28 5.64
N PRO A 179 -7.79 7.09 6.94
CA PRO A 179 -8.80 7.06 7.99
C PRO A 179 -9.25 8.45 8.42
N LEU A 180 -8.47 9.50 8.14
CA LEU A 180 -8.75 10.88 8.57
C LEU A 180 -9.72 11.60 7.60
N PRO A 181 -10.91 12.03 8.06
CA PRO A 181 -11.86 12.75 7.20
C PRO A 181 -11.37 14.13 6.73
N ARG A 182 -10.47 14.77 7.49
CA ARG A 182 -9.94 16.11 7.17
C ARG A 182 -8.95 16.10 6.02
N TRP A 183 -8.31 14.96 5.74
CA TRP A 183 -7.31 14.85 4.69
C TRP A 183 -7.96 14.36 3.38
N PRO A 184 -7.39 14.71 2.21
CA PRO A 184 -8.02 14.42 0.93
C PRO A 184 -8.26 12.93 0.73
N ARG A 185 -9.47 12.59 0.28
CA ARG A 185 -9.81 11.27 -0.25
C ARG A 185 -10.23 11.39 -1.69
N LEU A 186 -9.86 10.39 -2.46
CA LEU A 186 -10.22 10.31 -3.87
C LEU A 186 -11.67 9.83 -3.99
N ALA A 187 -12.45 10.47 -4.85
CA ALA A 187 -13.80 10.02 -5.18
C ALA A 187 -13.75 8.62 -5.78
N LEU A 188 -14.74 7.78 -5.47
CA LEU A 188 -14.76 6.37 -5.89
C LEU A 188 -14.60 6.14 -7.41
N PRO A 189 -15.24 6.91 -8.32
CA PRO A 189 -15.05 6.72 -9.76
C PRO A 189 -13.60 6.95 -10.20
N LEU A 190 -12.86 7.80 -9.49
CA LEU A 190 -11.47 8.12 -9.80
C LEU A 190 -10.48 7.07 -9.27
N HIS A 191 -10.91 6.11 -8.43
CA HIS A 191 -10.05 5.03 -7.93
C HIS A 191 -9.50 4.19 -9.07
N SER A 192 -10.34 3.83 -10.05
CA SER A 192 -9.94 3.08 -11.24
C SER A 192 -8.88 3.82 -12.06
N LEU A 193 -9.06 5.13 -12.27
CA LEU A 193 -8.07 5.96 -12.97
C LEU A 193 -6.76 6.06 -12.20
N TYR A 194 -6.83 6.21 -10.88
CA TYR A 194 -5.64 6.30 -10.03
C TYR A 194 -4.83 5.01 -10.00
N PHE A 195 -5.49 3.86 -9.83
CA PHE A 195 -4.82 2.56 -9.91
C PHE A 195 -4.26 2.27 -11.30
N PHE A 196 -4.97 2.68 -12.36
CA PHE A 196 -4.44 2.59 -13.72
C PHE A 196 -3.17 3.43 -13.88
N ALA A 197 -3.16 4.67 -13.37
CA ALA A 197 -1.96 5.51 -13.42
C ALA A 197 -0.78 4.89 -12.65
N MET A 198 -1.05 4.24 -11.51
CA MET A 198 -0.04 3.56 -10.69
C MET A 198 0.64 2.38 -11.41
N THR A 199 0.02 1.79 -12.44
CA THR A 199 0.66 0.69 -13.20
C THR A 199 1.80 1.19 -14.10
N VAL A 200 1.77 2.46 -14.52
CA VAL A 200 2.64 2.97 -15.59
C VAL A 200 4.12 2.92 -15.19
N PRO A 201 4.56 3.46 -14.03
CA PRO A 201 5.99 3.47 -13.70
C PRO A 201 6.54 2.07 -13.40
N GLY A 202 5.75 1.24 -12.70
CA GLY A 202 6.08 -0.17 -12.45
C GLY A 202 6.20 -0.99 -13.73
N SER A 203 5.32 -0.76 -14.70
CA SER A 203 5.38 -1.44 -16.00
C SER A 203 6.59 -1.03 -16.82
N ALA A 204 6.92 0.26 -16.84
CA ALA A 204 8.09 0.75 -17.57
C ALA A 204 9.40 0.20 -17.00
N ILE A 205 9.58 0.27 -15.67
CA ILE A 205 10.77 -0.25 -15.00
C ILE A 205 10.83 -1.78 -15.08
N GLY A 206 9.72 -2.47 -14.80
CA GLY A 206 9.70 -3.94 -14.84
C GLY A 206 9.96 -4.49 -16.24
N ALA A 207 9.41 -3.87 -17.30
CA ALA A 207 9.74 -4.22 -18.68
C ALA A 207 11.22 -3.95 -18.99
N PHE A 208 11.77 -2.80 -18.56
CA PHE A 208 13.19 -2.50 -18.73
C PHE A 208 14.09 -3.56 -18.08
N ILE A 209 13.84 -3.92 -16.81
CA ILE A 209 14.61 -4.96 -16.09
C ILE A 209 14.47 -6.31 -16.79
N THR A 210 13.27 -6.67 -17.24
CA THR A 210 12.98 -7.96 -17.89
C THR A 210 13.76 -8.14 -19.20
N PHE A 211 13.87 -7.08 -19.99
CA PHE A 211 14.47 -7.14 -21.33
C PHE A 211 15.91 -6.63 -21.40
N ALA A 212 16.44 -6.05 -20.33
CA ALA A 212 17.85 -5.69 -20.24
C ALA A 212 18.75 -6.93 -20.28
N ASP A 213 19.98 -6.76 -20.75
CA ASP A 213 20.99 -7.81 -20.66
C ASP A 213 21.20 -8.23 -19.19
N PRO A 214 21.49 -9.51 -18.92
CA PRO A 214 21.75 -9.97 -17.56
C PRO A 214 22.91 -9.22 -16.91
N GLY A 215 22.77 -8.96 -15.61
CA GLY A 215 23.77 -8.26 -14.81
C GLY A 215 23.56 -6.74 -14.72
N LEU A 216 22.29 -6.32 -14.77
CA LEU A 216 21.90 -4.93 -14.58
C LEU A 216 22.32 -4.39 -13.20
N TYR A 217 22.35 -5.25 -12.19
CA TYR A 217 22.74 -4.93 -10.82
C TYR A 217 23.90 -5.82 -10.38
N GLN A 218 25.10 -5.22 -10.30
CA GLN A 218 26.36 -5.93 -10.04
C GLN A 218 26.40 -6.87 -8.82
N PRO A 219 25.76 -6.56 -7.67
CA PRO A 219 25.78 -7.44 -6.50
C PRO A 219 25.30 -8.86 -6.80
N TYR A 220 24.38 -9.01 -7.74
CA TYR A 220 23.85 -10.31 -8.13
C TYR A 220 24.69 -11.03 -9.16
N ASP A 221 25.70 -10.42 -9.80
CA ASP A 221 26.51 -11.11 -10.82
C ASP A 221 27.34 -12.24 -10.20
N THR A 222 27.92 -11.96 -9.03
CA THR A 222 28.80 -12.87 -8.31
C THR A 222 28.08 -13.73 -7.26
N ALA A 223 26.78 -13.49 -7.06
CA ALA A 223 25.98 -14.23 -6.09
C ALA A 223 25.92 -15.73 -6.40
N GLN A 224 25.91 -16.55 -5.35
CA GLN A 224 25.71 -17.98 -5.48
C GLN A 224 24.31 -18.28 -6.05
N ARG A 225 24.23 -19.15 -7.06
CA ARG A 225 22.94 -19.57 -7.64
C ARG A 225 22.22 -20.57 -6.72
N ILE A 226 21.27 -20.07 -5.93
CA ILE A 226 20.38 -20.89 -5.12
C ILE A 226 19.17 -21.34 -5.94
N PHE A 227 18.54 -22.46 -5.56
CA PHE A 227 17.39 -23.06 -6.25
C PHE A 227 17.57 -23.39 -7.76
N GLY A 228 18.79 -23.34 -8.27
CA GLY A 228 19.07 -23.57 -9.70
C GLY A 228 18.62 -22.43 -10.62
N ILE A 229 18.35 -21.24 -10.07
CA ILE A 229 17.97 -20.05 -10.84
C ILE A 229 19.26 -19.36 -11.31
N ASP A 230 19.45 -19.25 -12.62
CA ASP A 230 20.58 -18.50 -13.20
C ASP A 230 20.33 -16.98 -13.17
N LEU A 231 21.39 -16.20 -13.42
CA LEU A 231 21.36 -14.73 -13.35
C LEU A 231 20.31 -14.11 -14.29
N ALA A 232 20.22 -14.61 -15.52
CA ALA A 232 19.30 -14.09 -16.53
C ALA A 232 17.84 -14.35 -16.12
N THR A 233 17.57 -15.56 -15.64
CA THR A 233 16.24 -16.00 -15.20
C THR A 233 15.81 -15.23 -13.96
N ASP A 234 16.69 -15.03 -12.98
CA ASP A 234 16.41 -14.22 -11.78
C ASP A 234 16.01 -12.79 -12.16
N GLN A 235 16.78 -12.15 -13.05
CA GLN A 235 16.49 -10.79 -13.52
C GLN A 235 15.15 -10.71 -14.27
N GLN A 236 14.89 -11.65 -15.17
CA GLN A 236 13.63 -11.71 -15.91
C GLN A 236 12.43 -11.91 -14.98
N LEU A 237 12.53 -12.81 -14.01
CA LEU A 237 11.46 -13.05 -13.04
C LEU A 237 11.24 -11.84 -12.13
N ALA A 238 12.30 -11.17 -11.70
CA ALA A 238 12.21 -9.95 -10.91
C ALA A 238 11.47 -8.84 -11.67
N GLY A 239 11.84 -8.60 -12.93
CA GLY A 239 11.16 -7.63 -13.80
C GLY A 239 9.70 -8.00 -14.08
N LEU A 240 9.41 -9.28 -14.32
CA LEU A 240 8.04 -9.77 -14.53
C LEU A 240 7.18 -9.68 -13.27
N LEU A 241 7.75 -9.89 -12.09
CA LEU A 241 7.06 -9.71 -10.81
C LEU A 241 6.62 -8.25 -10.65
N MET A 242 7.54 -7.31 -10.87
CA MET A 242 7.25 -5.87 -10.79
C MET A 242 6.27 -5.39 -11.85
N TRP A 243 6.33 -5.96 -13.05
CA TRP A 243 5.46 -5.54 -14.15
C TRP A 243 4.12 -6.25 -14.11
N VAL A 244 4.10 -7.56 -14.39
CA VAL A 244 2.88 -8.31 -14.66
C VAL A 244 2.12 -8.61 -13.39
N ALA A 245 2.80 -9.07 -12.33
CA ALA A 245 2.12 -9.44 -11.09
C ALA A 245 1.50 -8.21 -10.39
N VAL A 246 2.25 -7.12 -10.27
CA VAL A 246 1.72 -5.86 -9.70
C VAL A 246 0.60 -5.27 -10.56
N SER A 247 0.73 -5.29 -11.89
CA SER A 247 -0.34 -4.82 -12.78
C SER A 247 -1.61 -5.67 -12.66
N ALA A 248 -1.48 -6.98 -12.45
CA ALA A 248 -2.63 -7.84 -12.19
C ALA A 248 -3.34 -7.47 -10.87
N ILE A 249 -2.59 -7.18 -9.80
CA ILE A 249 -3.17 -6.70 -8.53
C ILE A 249 -3.92 -5.38 -8.76
N TYR A 250 -3.32 -4.42 -9.46
CA TYR A 250 -4.01 -3.17 -9.77
C TYR A 250 -5.24 -3.38 -10.65
N LEU A 251 -5.20 -4.28 -11.63
CA LEU A 251 -6.37 -4.62 -12.45
C LEU A 251 -7.52 -5.17 -11.61
N LEU A 252 -7.24 -6.03 -10.63
CA LEU A 252 -8.25 -6.51 -9.68
C LEU A 252 -8.84 -5.35 -8.87
N LEU A 253 -8.02 -4.41 -8.40
CA LEU A 253 -8.48 -3.24 -7.65
C LEU A 253 -9.29 -2.27 -8.50
N ILE A 254 -8.90 -2.06 -9.76
CA ILE A 254 -9.63 -1.27 -10.75
C ILE A 254 -11.00 -1.89 -10.98
N THR A 255 -11.04 -3.21 -11.19
CA THR A 255 -12.26 -3.97 -11.43
C THR A 255 -13.20 -3.88 -10.24
N PHE A 256 -12.68 -4.14 -9.03
CA PHE A 256 -13.44 -4.00 -7.79
C PHE A 256 -13.99 -2.58 -7.60
N SER A 257 -13.15 -1.56 -7.82
CA SER A 257 -13.55 -0.15 -7.64
C SER A 257 -14.61 0.27 -8.65
N PHE A 258 -14.47 -0.16 -9.91
CA PHE A 258 -15.41 0.13 -10.98
C PHE A 258 -16.78 -0.50 -10.71
N PHE A 259 -16.84 -1.80 -10.37
CA PHE A 259 -18.11 -2.44 -10.05
C PHE A 259 -18.74 -1.86 -8.79
N ARG A 260 -17.94 -1.55 -7.76
CA ARG A 260 -18.43 -0.88 -6.55
C ARG A 260 -19.01 0.50 -6.84
N TRP A 261 -18.40 1.24 -7.77
CA TRP A 261 -18.94 2.52 -8.23
C TRP A 261 -20.24 2.33 -9.01
N ALA A 262 -20.25 1.48 -10.03
CA ALA A 262 -21.42 1.21 -10.87
C ALA A 262 -22.64 0.76 -10.04
N SER A 263 -22.44 -0.15 -9.09
CA SER A 263 -23.52 -0.59 -8.19
C SER A 263 -24.05 0.52 -7.28
N ARG A 264 -23.22 1.52 -6.93
CA ARG A 264 -23.66 2.66 -6.12
C ARG A 264 -24.46 3.68 -6.93
N GLU A 265 -24.06 3.94 -8.17
CA GLU A 265 -24.83 4.79 -9.08
C GLU A 265 -26.20 4.17 -9.37
N GLU A 266 -26.24 2.88 -9.71
CA GLU A 266 -27.52 2.19 -9.97
C GLU A 266 -28.46 2.22 -8.75
N ALA A 267 -27.91 2.06 -7.53
CA ALA A 267 -28.70 2.17 -6.31
C ALA A 267 -29.19 3.61 -6.05
N ALA A 268 -28.39 4.62 -6.39
CA ALA A 268 -28.76 6.02 -6.25
C ALA A 268 -29.85 6.42 -7.25
N ASP A 269 -29.73 5.99 -8.51
CA ASP A 269 -30.74 6.22 -9.56
C ASP A 269 -32.09 5.61 -9.17
N LYS A 270 -32.11 4.34 -8.72
CA LYS A 270 -33.33 3.67 -8.23
C LYS A 270 -33.97 4.40 -7.04
N ALA A 271 -33.16 4.92 -6.10
CA ALA A 271 -33.66 5.69 -4.98
C ALA A 271 -34.31 7.00 -5.43
N GLN A 272 -33.70 7.70 -6.39
CA GLN A 272 -34.26 8.92 -6.98
C GLN A 272 -35.56 8.65 -7.74
N GLU A 273 -35.63 7.58 -8.52
CA GLU A 273 -36.85 7.18 -9.22
C GLU A 273 -38.00 6.89 -8.23
N THR A 274 -37.70 6.15 -7.16
CA THR A 274 -38.67 5.83 -6.09
C THR A 274 -39.17 7.10 -5.38
N GLU A 275 -38.27 8.03 -5.07
CA GLU A 275 -38.62 9.31 -4.45
C GLU A 275 -39.50 10.17 -5.40
N GLN A 276 -39.13 10.24 -6.68
CA GLN A 276 -39.91 10.96 -7.69
C GLN A 276 -41.30 10.36 -7.89
N GLU A 277 -41.41 9.03 -7.89
CA GLU A 277 -42.70 8.33 -7.97
C GLU A 277 -43.57 8.62 -6.74
N ALA A 278 -42.99 8.56 -5.53
CA ALA A 278 -43.71 8.90 -4.29
C ALA A 278 -44.23 10.36 -4.32
N VAL A 279 -43.41 11.31 -4.76
CA VAL A 279 -43.81 12.72 -4.91
C VAL A 279 -44.92 12.88 -5.96
N ARG A 280 -44.85 12.17 -7.10
CA ARG A 280 -45.89 12.18 -8.14
C ARG A 280 -47.22 11.63 -7.61
N LEU A 281 -47.19 10.50 -6.89
CA LEU A 281 -48.38 9.90 -6.29
C LEU A 281 -49.01 10.82 -5.23
N GLN A 282 -48.21 11.45 -4.37
CA GLN A 282 -48.69 12.39 -3.37
C GLN A 282 -49.37 13.61 -4.01
N ARG A 283 -48.78 14.17 -5.08
CA ARG A 283 -49.38 15.28 -5.85
C ARG A 283 -50.70 14.87 -6.50
N ALA A 284 -50.76 13.67 -7.08
CA ALA A 284 -51.99 13.15 -7.67
C ALA A 284 -53.10 12.98 -6.63
N GLN A 285 -52.78 12.43 -5.45
CA GLN A 285 -53.73 12.29 -4.33
C GLN A 285 -54.22 13.65 -3.83
N ALA A 286 -53.33 14.64 -3.68
CA ALA A 286 -53.71 15.99 -3.27
C ALA A 286 -54.63 16.68 -4.29
N ALA A 287 -54.36 16.50 -5.59
CA ALA A 287 -55.22 17.03 -6.65
C ALA A 287 -56.62 16.39 -6.63
N VAL A 288 -56.69 15.06 -6.47
CA VAL A 288 -57.98 14.34 -6.35
C VAL A 288 -58.74 14.81 -5.11
N ALA A 289 -58.07 14.97 -3.96
CA ALA A 289 -58.68 15.46 -2.73
C ALA A 289 -59.21 16.90 -2.89
N ALA A 290 -58.47 17.78 -3.57
CA ALA A 290 -58.89 19.15 -3.84
C ALA A 290 -60.16 19.19 -4.72
N VAL A 291 -60.23 18.36 -5.77
CA VAL A 291 -61.43 18.23 -6.62
C VAL A 291 -62.62 17.68 -5.82
N ALA A 292 -62.40 16.69 -4.95
CA ALA A 292 -63.47 16.12 -4.11
C ALA A 292 -63.98 17.09 -3.03
N ALA A 293 -63.15 18.06 -2.62
CA ALA A 293 -63.50 19.08 -1.64
C ALA A 293 -64.16 20.33 -2.26
N ASP A 294 -64.20 20.45 -3.59
CA ASP A 294 -64.83 21.58 -4.28
C ASP A 294 -66.36 21.57 -4.07
N PRO A 295 -66.94 22.58 -3.39
CA PRO A 295 -68.37 22.66 -3.17
C PRO A 295 -69.20 22.78 -4.46
N GLY A 296 -68.60 23.23 -5.58
CA GLY A 296 -69.28 23.32 -6.87
C GLY A 296 -69.66 21.97 -7.47
N VAL A 297 -68.90 20.91 -7.19
CA VAL A 297 -69.18 19.54 -7.65
C VAL A 297 -70.25 18.85 -6.80
N ARG A 298 -70.41 19.26 -5.53
CA ARG A 298 -71.47 18.73 -4.65
C ARG A 298 -72.86 19.30 -4.96
N ALA A 299 -72.97 20.44 -5.65
CA ALA A 299 -74.25 21.11 -5.89
C ALA A 299 -75.03 20.63 -7.14
N THR A 300 -74.46 19.71 -7.94
CA THR A 300 -75.08 19.18 -9.17
C THR A 300 -75.58 17.73 -9.06
N ARG A 301 -75.68 17.17 -7.84
CA ARG A 301 -76.39 15.92 -7.56
C ARG A 301 -77.58 16.19 -6.65
#